data_AF-A0A0U3AMR9-F1
#
_entry.id   AF-A0A0U3AMR9-F1
#
_cell.length_a   1.000
_cell.length_b   1.000
_cell.length_c   1.000
_cell.angle_alpha   90.00
_cell.angle_beta   90.00
_cell.angle_gamma   90.00
#
_symmetry.space_group_name_H-M   'P 1'
#
loop_
_entity.id
_entity.type
_entity.pdbx_description
1 polymer ?
#
loop_
_entity_poly.entity_id
_entity_poly.type
_entity_poly.pdbx_seq_one_letter_code
_entity_poly.pdbx_strand_id
1 'polypeptide(L)'
;MTLAEQVGLENNRKRAQLLREAVHFDPGFLLAWGDLADELDSLALYSQSGAAELGGSQAPLLHEEAVRARARVLALAPKSWMALRIRSEQLANEKRWAESIEVARQILETGPFTLERAYPYISVIFVVGRIDETIELVERVIRLEPLAIYPSRDQQWNLFAGRRYRETDAEYRRSRDFEGSHLQPDFIALLRALGQAPSSRPALRAAYDQFQSNYPENERSGFITGLGPLLDARAALRALVRKVIEERRPGFEDAYPVADAVGEPDLALASVHAFLEAPFNQGFRKYWNVWLMPYSSVRTLPGFKALLREMGVVDYWRQTGKWGDFCRPVGADDFECR
;
A
#
# COMPACT_ATOMS: atom_id res chain seq x y z
N MET A 1 -0.83 -23.07 2.74
CA MET A 1 -0.73 -22.01 3.78
C MET A 1 0.41 -22.35 4.73
N THR A 2 1.22 -21.37 5.07
CA THR A 2 2.47 -21.52 5.81
C THR A 2 2.33 -21.31 7.31
N LEU A 3 3.36 -21.63 8.12
CA LEU A 3 3.29 -21.51 9.59
C LEU A 3 3.09 -20.06 10.07
N ALA A 4 3.76 -19.07 9.46
CA ALA A 4 3.57 -17.66 9.85
C ALA A 4 2.20 -17.13 9.40
N GLU A 5 1.73 -17.53 8.21
CA GLU A 5 0.37 -17.22 7.75
C GLU A 5 -0.68 -17.88 8.64
N GLN A 6 -0.43 -19.10 9.13
CA GLN A 6 -1.29 -19.80 10.09
C GLN A 6 -1.35 -19.05 11.42
N VAL A 7 -0.20 -18.64 11.98
CA VAL A 7 -0.14 -17.90 13.24
C VAL A 7 -0.79 -16.51 13.10
N GLY A 8 -0.54 -15.80 11.98
CA GLY A 8 -1.21 -14.52 11.68
C GLY A 8 -2.72 -14.69 11.53
N LEU A 9 -3.17 -15.70 10.79
CA LEU A 9 -4.58 -16.01 10.61
C LEU A 9 -5.27 -16.44 11.92
N GLU A 10 -4.59 -17.21 12.77
CA GLU A 10 -5.09 -17.59 14.10
C GLU A 10 -5.21 -16.37 15.01
N ASN A 11 -4.21 -15.48 15.01
CA ASN A 11 -4.26 -14.23 15.75
C ASN A 11 -5.43 -13.35 15.28
N ASN A 12 -5.61 -13.22 13.96
CA ASN A 12 -6.70 -12.46 13.35
C ASN A 12 -8.07 -13.04 13.70
N ARG A 13 -8.22 -14.38 13.65
CA ARG A 13 -9.44 -15.08 14.08
C ARG A 13 -9.73 -14.83 15.56
N LYS A 14 -8.69 -14.87 16.41
CA LYS A 14 -8.84 -14.61 17.84
C LYS A 14 -9.24 -13.16 18.12
N ARG A 15 -8.65 -12.19 17.41
CA ARG A 15 -9.03 -10.78 17.48
C ARG A 15 -10.50 -10.58 17.10
N ALA A 16 -10.93 -11.13 15.95
CA ALA A 16 -12.33 -11.04 15.53
C ALA A 16 -13.29 -11.67 16.54
N GLN A 17 -12.93 -12.81 17.14
CA GLN A 17 -13.72 -13.43 18.21
C GLN A 17 -13.86 -12.50 19.42
N LEU A 18 -12.75 -11.97 19.94
CA LEU A 18 -12.76 -11.08 21.10
C LEU A 18 -13.55 -9.79 20.83
N LEU A 19 -13.46 -9.26 19.60
CA LEU A 19 -14.22 -8.09 19.18
C LEU A 19 -15.72 -8.38 19.08
N ARG A 20 -16.12 -9.57 18.60
CA ARG A 20 -17.52 -10.03 18.64
C ARG A 20 -18.05 -10.14 20.07
N GLU A 21 -17.25 -10.71 20.98
CA GLU A 21 -17.60 -10.79 22.40
C GLU A 21 -17.75 -9.38 23.00
N ALA A 22 -16.82 -8.47 22.72
CA ALA A 22 -16.86 -7.09 23.20
C ALA A 22 -18.13 -6.35 22.77
N VAL A 23 -18.52 -6.44 21.49
CA VAL A 23 -19.74 -5.77 20.99
C VAL A 23 -21.03 -6.48 21.43
N HIS A 24 -20.96 -7.75 21.82
CA HIS A 24 -22.07 -8.45 22.45
C HIS A 24 -22.30 -7.96 23.88
N PHE A 25 -21.22 -7.81 24.66
CA PHE A 25 -21.29 -7.29 26.03
C PHE A 25 -21.65 -5.80 26.09
N ASP A 26 -21.07 -4.99 25.21
CA ASP A 26 -21.39 -3.56 25.05
C ASP A 26 -21.71 -3.23 23.59
N PRO A 27 -23.00 -3.28 23.18
CA PRO A 27 -23.44 -2.91 21.84
C PRO A 27 -23.20 -1.43 21.47
N GLY A 28 -22.79 -0.58 22.42
CA GLY A 28 -22.39 0.81 22.24
C GLY A 28 -20.88 1.01 22.09
N PHE A 29 -20.07 -0.04 22.20
CA PHE A 29 -18.60 0.03 22.12
C PHE A 29 -18.13 0.34 20.70
N LEU A 30 -18.08 1.64 20.38
CA LEU A 30 -17.83 2.14 19.03
C LEU A 30 -16.50 1.66 18.42
N LEU A 31 -15.43 1.67 19.22
CA LEU A 31 -14.09 1.22 18.79
C LEU A 31 -14.12 -0.25 18.40
N ALA A 32 -14.70 -1.11 19.24
CA ALA A 32 -14.80 -2.55 18.97
C ALA A 32 -15.58 -2.85 17.68
N TRP A 33 -16.63 -2.09 17.37
CA TRP A 33 -17.34 -2.24 16.09
C TRP A 33 -16.48 -1.90 14.87
N GLY A 34 -15.68 -0.84 14.94
CA GLY A 34 -14.81 -0.48 13.80
C GLY A 34 -13.63 -1.42 13.65
N ASP A 35 -12.99 -1.80 14.76
CA ASP A 35 -11.90 -2.78 14.74
C ASP A 35 -12.39 -4.15 14.27
N LEU A 36 -13.62 -4.55 14.64
CA LEU A 36 -14.26 -5.76 14.14
C LEU A 36 -14.40 -5.72 12.62
N ALA A 37 -14.85 -4.59 12.07
CA ALA A 37 -14.99 -4.45 10.62
C ALA A 37 -13.65 -4.58 9.88
N ASP A 38 -12.60 -3.94 10.38
CA ASP A 38 -11.28 -3.97 9.73
C ASP A 38 -10.61 -5.36 9.86
N GLU A 39 -10.81 -6.06 10.98
CA GLU A 39 -10.34 -7.43 11.18
C GLU A 39 -11.10 -8.44 10.30
N LEU A 40 -12.41 -8.28 10.14
CA LEU A 40 -13.22 -9.15 9.27
C LEU A 40 -12.81 -9.03 7.79
N ASP A 41 -12.53 -7.82 7.31
CA ASP A 41 -12.00 -7.64 5.95
C ASP A 41 -10.60 -8.26 5.79
N SER A 42 -9.76 -8.14 6.82
CA SER A 42 -8.43 -8.79 6.84
C SER A 42 -8.57 -10.31 6.76
N LEU A 43 -9.49 -10.91 7.53
CA LEU A 43 -9.80 -12.35 7.45
C LEU A 43 -10.39 -12.75 6.10
N ALA A 44 -11.24 -11.91 5.49
CA ALA A 44 -11.79 -12.16 4.17
C ALA A 44 -10.68 -12.23 3.10
N LEU A 45 -9.66 -11.37 3.21
CA LEU A 45 -8.49 -11.37 2.35
C LEU A 45 -7.71 -12.70 2.44
N TYR A 46 -7.37 -13.13 3.66
CA TYR A 46 -6.67 -14.42 3.87
C TYR A 46 -7.50 -15.63 3.43
N SER A 47 -8.83 -15.56 3.62
CA SER A 47 -9.76 -16.60 3.16
C SER A 47 -9.76 -16.72 1.64
N GLN A 48 -9.57 -15.62 0.89
CA GLN A 48 -9.47 -15.67 -0.58
C GLN A 48 -8.13 -16.21 -1.06
N SER A 49 -7.00 -15.83 -0.42
CA SER A 49 -5.67 -16.28 -0.83
C SER A 49 -5.39 -17.76 -0.52
N GLY A 50 -6.04 -18.35 0.48
CA GLY A 50 -5.93 -19.77 0.85
C GLY A 50 -7.06 -20.68 0.36
N ALA A 51 -8.16 -20.16 -0.21
CA ALA A 51 -9.36 -20.93 -0.54
C ALA A 51 -9.22 -21.89 -1.75
N ALA A 52 -8.12 -21.85 -2.49
CA ALA A 52 -7.90 -22.77 -3.60
C ALA A 52 -7.85 -24.26 -3.14
N GLU A 53 -7.59 -24.53 -1.85
CA GLU A 53 -7.35 -25.90 -1.36
C GLU A 53 -8.45 -26.49 -0.44
N LEU A 54 -9.42 -25.71 0.08
CA LEU A 54 -10.23 -26.17 1.24
C LEU A 54 -11.74 -25.80 1.25
N GLY A 55 -12.44 -25.91 0.11
CA GLY A 55 -13.90 -26.08 0.15
C GLY A 55 -14.75 -24.82 0.37
N GLY A 56 -14.47 -23.75 -0.39
CA GLY A 56 -15.32 -22.56 -0.49
C GLY A 56 -14.88 -21.42 0.44
N SER A 57 -14.84 -20.20 -0.11
CA SER A 57 -14.37 -19.02 0.64
C SER A 57 -15.44 -18.52 1.61
N GLN A 58 -15.08 -18.38 2.89
CA GLN A 58 -15.89 -17.66 3.90
C GLN A 58 -15.88 -16.13 3.68
N ALA A 59 -15.12 -15.64 2.69
CA ALA A 59 -14.93 -14.20 2.49
C ALA A 59 -16.23 -13.41 2.25
N PRO A 60 -17.24 -13.89 1.49
CA PRO A 60 -18.50 -13.16 1.35
C PRO A 60 -19.21 -12.92 2.68
N LEU A 61 -19.27 -13.94 3.55
CA LEU A 61 -19.91 -13.85 4.86
C LEU A 61 -19.16 -12.88 5.79
N LEU A 62 -17.83 -12.96 5.79
CA LEU A 62 -16.97 -12.05 6.56
C LEU A 62 -17.14 -10.61 6.09
N HIS A 63 -17.19 -10.38 4.78
CA HIS A 63 -17.39 -9.06 4.21
C HIS A 63 -18.77 -8.49 4.55
N GLU A 64 -19.83 -9.29 4.43
CA GLU A 64 -21.18 -8.86 4.85
C GLU A 64 -21.23 -8.50 6.33
N GLU A 65 -20.53 -9.24 7.19
CA GLU A 65 -20.42 -8.91 8.61
C GLU A 65 -19.65 -7.60 8.84
N ALA A 66 -18.55 -7.37 8.13
CA ALA A 66 -17.80 -6.12 8.19
C ALA A 66 -18.67 -4.92 7.77
N VAL A 67 -19.49 -5.07 6.74
CA VAL A 67 -20.47 -4.05 6.31
C VAL A 67 -21.48 -3.74 7.42
N ARG A 68 -22.04 -4.77 8.08
CA ARG A 68 -22.95 -4.58 9.21
C ARG A 68 -22.28 -3.88 10.39
N ALA A 69 -21.04 -4.24 10.70
CA ALA A 69 -20.25 -3.60 11.76
C ALA A 69 -20.00 -2.10 11.47
N ARG A 70 -19.64 -1.74 10.23
CA ARG A 70 -19.54 -0.34 9.80
C ARG A 70 -20.85 0.42 9.87
N ALA A 71 -21.96 -0.21 9.45
CA ALA A 71 -23.29 0.39 9.55
C ALA A 71 -23.64 0.69 11.03
N ARG A 72 -23.21 -0.16 11.95
CA ARG A 72 -23.39 0.07 13.39
C ARG A 72 -22.57 1.25 13.91
N VAL A 73 -21.31 1.41 13.49
CA VAL A 73 -20.49 2.60 13.79
C VAL A 73 -21.18 3.88 13.31
N LEU A 74 -21.65 3.88 12.06
CA LEU A 74 -22.35 5.02 11.45
C LEU A 74 -23.63 5.39 12.21
N ALA A 75 -24.39 4.38 12.69
CA ALA A 75 -25.63 4.62 13.44
C ALA A 75 -25.38 5.11 14.87
N LEU A 76 -24.36 4.58 15.55
CA LEU A 76 -24.04 4.93 16.94
C LEU A 76 -23.49 6.35 17.08
N ALA A 77 -22.56 6.72 16.22
CA ALA A 77 -21.86 8.00 16.32
C ALA A 77 -21.50 8.55 14.93
N PRO A 78 -22.47 9.12 14.19
CA PRO A 78 -22.30 9.52 12.79
C PRO A 78 -21.28 10.64 12.56
N LYS A 79 -20.90 11.37 13.61
CA LYS A 79 -19.88 12.43 13.59
C LYS A 79 -18.56 12.02 14.25
N SER A 80 -18.43 10.77 14.68
CA SER A 80 -17.16 10.26 15.20
C SER A 80 -16.10 10.21 14.10
N TRP A 81 -14.83 10.28 14.47
CA TRP A 81 -13.74 10.16 13.51
C TRP A 81 -13.78 8.81 12.74
N MET A 82 -14.29 7.74 13.37
CA MET A 82 -14.47 6.44 12.73
C MET A 82 -15.57 6.47 11.67
N ALA A 83 -16.70 7.11 11.96
CA ALA A 83 -17.78 7.31 10.99
C ALA A 83 -17.33 8.19 9.81
N LEU A 84 -16.58 9.27 10.09
CA LEU A 84 -15.98 10.11 9.06
C LEU A 84 -14.97 9.32 8.19
N ARG A 85 -14.13 8.47 8.80
CA ARG A 85 -13.24 7.57 8.06
C ARG A 85 -14.03 6.67 7.12
N ILE A 86 -15.02 5.94 7.62
CA ILE A 86 -15.86 5.02 6.82
C ILE A 86 -16.49 5.77 5.63
N ARG A 87 -17.04 6.98 5.87
CA ARG A 87 -17.65 7.79 4.82
C ARG A 87 -16.63 8.27 3.79
N SER A 88 -15.44 8.69 4.23
CA SER A 88 -14.35 9.07 3.33
C SER A 88 -13.94 7.92 2.42
N GLU A 89 -13.78 6.71 2.98
CA GLU A 89 -13.39 5.52 2.22
C GLU A 89 -14.47 5.10 1.22
N GLN A 90 -15.76 5.20 1.57
CA GLN A 90 -16.88 4.98 0.64
C GLN A 90 -16.83 5.96 -0.54
N LEU A 91 -16.64 7.25 -0.27
CA LEU A 91 -16.50 8.27 -1.31
C LEU A 91 -15.28 8.02 -2.21
N ALA A 92 -14.15 7.60 -1.63
CA ALA A 92 -12.95 7.24 -2.39
C ALA A 92 -13.17 6.02 -3.29
N ASN A 93 -13.88 4.99 -2.80
CA ASN A 93 -14.26 3.82 -3.59
C ASN A 93 -15.18 4.19 -4.77
N GLU A 94 -16.03 5.20 -4.59
CA GLU A 94 -16.86 5.80 -5.65
C GLU A 94 -16.08 6.77 -6.57
N LYS A 95 -14.76 6.93 -6.37
CA LYS A 95 -13.89 7.88 -7.08
C LYS A 95 -14.31 9.35 -6.89
N ARG A 96 -15.09 9.66 -5.85
CA ARG A 96 -15.48 11.02 -5.44
C ARG A 96 -14.40 11.65 -4.59
N TRP A 97 -13.21 11.81 -5.17
CA TRP A 97 -11.99 12.17 -4.45
C TRP A 97 -12.07 13.49 -3.70
N ALA A 98 -12.64 14.54 -4.31
CA ALA A 98 -12.76 15.85 -3.67
C ALA A 98 -13.57 15.79 -2.37
N GLU A 99 -14.70 15.08 -2.40
CA GLU A 99 -15.57 14.92 -1.23
C GLU A 99 -14.93 14.00 -0.17
N SER A 100 -14.27 12.93 -0.60
CA SER A 100 -13.52 12.03 0.30
C SER A 100 -12.44 12.78 1.08
N ILE A 101 -11.60 13.56 0.38
CA ILE A 101 -10.54 14.37 0.99
C ILE A 101 -11.13 15.37 2.00
N GLU A 102 -12.25 16.00 1.67
CA GLU A 102 -12.92 16.95 2.55
C GLU A 102 -13.44 16.28 3.83
N VAL A 103 -14.08 15.12 3.71
CA VAL A 103 -14.55 14.35 4.87
C VAL A 103 -13.39 13.85 5.72
N ALA A 104 -12.31 13.35 5.11
CA ALA A 104 -11.13 12.90 5.83
C ALA A 104 -10.41 14.06 6.56
N ARG A 105 -10.38 15.26 5.97
CA ARG A 105 -9.80 16.46 6.59
C ARG A 105 -10.51 16.82 7.89
N GLN A 106 -11.83 16.66 7.97
CA GLN A 106 -12.61 16.96 9.19
C GLN A 106 -12.15 16.11 10.39
N ILE A 107 -11.62 14.91 10.16
CA ILE A 107 -11.07 14.06 11.24
C ILE A 107 -9.90 14.76 11.94
N LEU A 108 -9.03 15.42 11.16
CA LEU A 108 -7.87 16.15 11.67
C LEU A 108 -8.25 17.46 12.37
N GLU A 109 -9.38 18.05 12.02
CA GLU A 109 -9.85 19.32 12.58
C GLU A 109 -10.61 19.16 13.90
N THR A 110 -11.14 17.97 14.15
CA THR A 110 -12.08 17.71 15.25
C THR A 110 -11.49 16.87 16.39
N GLY A 111 -10.16 16.67 16.43
CA GLY A 111 -9.51 16.12 17.61
C GLY A 111 -7.98 16.02 17.51
N PRO A 112 -7.34 15.25 18.41
CA PRO A 112 -5.89 15.19 18.48
C PRO A 112 -5.30 14.63 17.19
N PHE A 113 -4.15 15.18 16.81
CA PHE A 113 -3.36 14.64 15.72
C PHE A 113 -2.63 13.39 16.19
N THR A 114 -3.07 12.22 15.70
CA THR A 114 -2.43 10.91 15.92
C THR A 114 -2.30 10.19 14.57
N LEU A 115 -1.53 9.10 14.51
CA LEU A 115 -1.43 8.29 13.29
C LEU A 115 -2.82 7.83 12.83
N GLU A 116 -3.63 7.26 13.73
CA GLU A 116 -4.94 6.66 13.42
C GLU A 116 -5.92 7.69 12.82
N ARG A 117 -5.82 8.94 13.27
CA ARG A 117 -6.68 10.03 12.80
C ARG A 117 -6.13 10.71 11.55
N ALA A 118 -4.82 10.72 11.35
CA ALA A 118 -4.19 11.27 10.15
C ALA A 118 -4.25 10.32 8.96
N TYR A 119 -4.16 9.01 9.20
CA TYR A 119 -4.07 8.00 8.17
C TYR A 119 -5.22 8.02 7.14
N PRO A 120 -6.50 8.25 7.51
CA PRO A 120 -7.59 8.36 6.53
C PRO A 120 -7.38 9.50 5.53
N TYR A 121 -6.85 10.64 5.98
CA TYR A 121 -6.54 11.77 5.11
C TYR A 121 -5.33 11.45 4.24
N ILE A 122 -4.23 11.00 4.86
CA ILE A 122 -2.97 10.62 4.20
C ILE A 122 -3.23 9.61 3.07
N SER A 123 -4.01 8.57 3.32
CA SER A 123 -4.30 7.51 2.34
C SER A 123 -4.97 8.05 1.08
N VAL A 124 -5.94 8.96 1.22
CA VAL A 124 -6.70 9.49 0.08
C VAL A 124 -5.85 10.50 -0.71
N ILE A 125 -5.13 11.39 -0.01
CA ILE A 125 -4.28 12.40 -0.69
C ILE A 125 -3.12 11.74 -1.44
N PHE A 126 -2.57 10.63 -0.91
CA PHE A 126 -1.51 9.88 -1.58
C PHE A 126 -2.02 9.29 -2.90
N VAL A 127 -3.20 8.68 -2.91
CA VAL A 127 -3.80 8.07 -4.12
C VAL A 127 -3.98 9.09 -5.24
N VAL A 128 -4.37 10.32 -4.91
CA VAL A 128 -4.51 11.41 -5.91
C VAL A 128 -3.19 12.13 -6.24
N GLY A 129 -2.06 11.59 -5.78
CA GLY A 129 -0.72 12.06 -6.15
C GLY A 129 -0.20 13.26 -5.35
N ARG A 130 -0.78 13.57 -4.18
CA ARG A 130 -0.27 14.60 -3.25
C ARG A 130 0.71 13.95 -2.27
N ILE A 131 1.86 13.57 -2.79
CA ILE A 131 2.92 12.81 -2.11
C ILE A 131 3.71 13.70 -1.14
N ASP A 132 3.97 14.95 -1.50
CA ASP A 132 4.72 15.88 -0.63
C ASP A 132 3.96 16.21 0.65
N GLU A 133 2.66 16.49 0.56
CA GLU A 133 1.81 16.69 1.76
C GLU A 133 1.72 15.40 2.61
N THR A 134 1.68 14.23 1.97
CA THR A 134 1.73 12.94 2.67
C THR A 134 3.01 12.80 3.49
N ILE A 135 4.17 13.11 2.88
CA ILE A 135 5.48 13.07 3.54
C ILE A 135 5.50 13.98 4.77
N GLU A 136 4.98 15.22 4.65
CA GLU A 136 4.94 16.19 5.75
C GLU A 136 4.06 15.72 6.91
N LEU A 137 2.89 15.14 6.60
CA LEU A 137 1.96 14.63 7.62
C LEU A 137 2.51 13.42 8.36
N VAL A 138 3.14 12.49 7.65
CA VAL A 138 3.77 11.32 8.30
C VAL A 138 5.01 11.74 9.10
N GLU A 139 5.76 12.75 8.65
CA GLU A 139 6.85 13.32 9.45
C GLU A 139 6.35 13.91 10.78
N ARG A 140 5.17 14.57 10.78
CA ARG A 140 4.51 15.02 12.01
C ARG A 140 4.15 13.85 12.93
N VAL A 141 3.67 12.73 12.38
CA VAL A 141 3.39 11.51 13.16
C VAL A 141 4.68 10.96 13.77
N ILE A 142 5.76 10.86 13.00
CA ILE A 142 7.07 10.39 13.49
C ILE A 142 7.60 11.29 14.61
N ARG A 143 7.36 12.60 14.59
CA ARG A 143 7.74 13.48 15.71
C ARG A 143 7.00 13.17 17.02
N LEU A 144 5.78 12.65 16.94
CA LEU A 144 5.01 12.23 18.11
C LEU A 144 5.43 10.84 18.60
N GLU A 145 5.75 9.94 17.66
CA GLU A 145 6.10 8.55 17.93
C GLU A 145 7.44 8.16 17.27
N PRO A 146 8.57 8.66 17.77
CA PRO A 146 9.86 8.59 17.05
C PRO A 146 10.43 7.19 16.91
N LEU A 147 9.98 6.23 17.73
CA LEU A 147 10.45 4.84 17.74
C LEU A 147 9.45 3.85 17.12
N ALA A 148 8.32 4.32 16.61
CA ALA A 148 7.34 3.45 15.98
C ALA A 148 7.82 3.05 14.57
N ILE A 149 8.02 1.75 14.34
CA ILE A 149 8.48 1.22 13.04
C ILE A 149 7.44 1.44 11.93
N TYR A 150 6.14 1.40 12.23
CA TYR A 150 5.08 1.49 11.22
C TYR A 150 5.07 2.87 10.52
N PRO A 151 5.00 4.02 11.23
CA PRO A 151 5.14 5.33 10.60
C PRO A 151 6.46 5.50 9.84
N SER A 152 7.56 4.95 10.39
CA SER A 152 8.88 5.02 9.73
C SER A 152 8.91 4.25 8.41
N ARG A 153 8.38 3.03 8.39
CA ARG A 153 8.24 2.21 7.18
C ARG A 153 7.40 2.94 6.12
N ASP A 154 6.25 3.48 6.52
CA ASP A 154 5.38 4.19 5.59
C ASP A 154 6.05 5.46 5.06
N GLN A 155 6.81 6.16 5.89
CA GLN A 155 7.61 7.30 5.45
C GLN A 155 8.67 6.90 4.42
N GLN A 156 9.30 5.73 4.55
CA GLN A 156 10.21 5.23 3.53
C GLN A 156 9.49 5.02 2.19
N TRP A 157 8.29 4.44 2.18
CA TRP A 157 7.48 4.32 0.96
C TRP A 157 7.07 5.68 0.39
N ASN A 158 6.70 6.64 1.24
CA ASN A 158 6.30 7.98 0.82
C ASN A 158 7.47 8.73 0.17
N LEU A 159 8.64 8.74 0.83
CA LEU A 159 9.86 9.32 0.29
C LEU A 159 10.31 8.62 -1.00
N PHE A 160 10.16 7.29 -1.06
CA PHE A 160 10.45 6.50 -2.25
C PHE A 160 9.55 6.89 -3.44
N ALA A 161 8.23 6.99 -3.22
CA ALA A 161 7.26 7.48 -4.21
C ALA A 161 7.57 8.92 -4.66
N GLY A 162 8.06 9.73 -3.72
CA GLY A 162 8.51 11.11 -3.92
C GLY A 162 9.83 11.25 -4.70
N ARG A 163 10.51 10.14 -5.04
CA ARG A 163 11.89 10.13 -5.58
C ARG A 163 12.92 10.80 -4.65
N ARG A 164 12.65 10.88 -3.34
CA ARG A 164 13.51 11.48 -2.31
C ARG A 164 14.50 10.46 -1.75
N TYR A 165 15.27 9.81 -2.62
CA TYR A 165 16.04 8.60 -2.28
C TYR A 165 17.05 8.77 -1.15
N ARG A 166 17.69 9.94 -1.03
CA ARG A 166 18.64 10.24 0.06
C ARG A 166 17.94 10.25 1.41
N GLU A 167 16.71 10.77 1.45
CA GLU A 167 15.91 10.84 2.66
C GLU A 167 15.30 9.48 2.97
N THR A 168 14.88 8.71 1.96
CA THR A 168 14.49 7.31 2.14
C THR A 168 15.62 6.51 2.80
N ASP A 169 16.87 6.72 2.37
CA ASP A 169 18.02 6.04 2.94
C ASP A 169 18.37 6.53 4.36
N ALA A 170 18.24 7.84 4.63
CA ALA A 170 18.39 8.39 5.97
C ALA A 170 17.35 7.81 6.94
N GLU A 171 16.08 7.74 6.52
CA GLU A 171 15.00 7.17 7.32
C GLU A 171 15.19 5.67 7.55
N TYR A 172 15.57 4.91 6.51
CA TYR A 172 15.95 3.51 6.64
C TYR A 172 17.05 3.34 7.70
N ARG A 173 18.13 4.14 7.62
CA ARG A 173 19.22 4.05 8.59
C ARG A 173 18.80 4.39 10.02
N ARG A 174 17.91 5.37 10.18
CA ARG A 174 17.36 5.83 11.47
C ARG A 174 16.54 4.73 12.14
N SER A 175 15.80 3.95 11.37
CA SER A 175 14.83 2.99 11.89
C SER A 175 15.33 1.57 12.04
N ARG A 176 16.54 1.23 11.56
CA ARG A 176 17.08 -0.15 11.53
C ARG A 176 17.03 -0.90 12.86
N ASP A 177 17.16 -0.19 13.96
CA ASP A 177 17.22 -0.80 15.30
C ASP A 177 15.87 -0.76 16.03
N PHE A 178 14.80 -0.32 15.37
CA PHE A 178 13.47 -0.27 15.97
C PHE A 178 12.87 -1.67 16.09
N GLU A 179 12.02 -1.86 17.10
CA GLU A 179 11.30 -3.11 17.29
C GLU A 179 10.22 -3.28 16.21
N GLY A 180 10.14 -4.48 15.64
CA GLY A 180 9.12 -4.89 14.67
C GLY A 180 9.70 -5.42 13.36
N SER A 181 8.84 -5.57 12.35
CA SER A 181 9.22 -6.16 11.06
C SER A 181 10.01 -5.17 10.20
N HIS A 182 11.20 -5.60 9.76
CA HIS A 182 12.08 -4.87 8.83
C HIS A 182 11.96 -5.35 7.38
N LEU A 183 11.04 -6.28 7.08
CA LEU A 183 10.88 -6.86 5.76
C LEU A 183 10.67 -5.81 4.65
N GLN A 184 9.70 -4.90 4.85
CA GLN A 184 9.43 -3.86 3.86
C GLN A 184 10.55 -2.79 3.80
N PRO A 185 11.07 -2.25 4.92
CA PRO A 185 12.24 -1.36 4.88
C PRO A 185 13.43 -1.95 4.10
N ASP A 186 13.76 -3.23 4.33
CA ASP A 186 14.85 -3.92 3.63
C ASP A 186 14.53 -4.14 2.15
N PHE A 187 13.26 -4.43 1.82
CA PHE A 187 12.83 -4.52 0.42
C PHE A 187 12.98 -3.18 -0.30
N ILE A 188 12.58 -2.07 0.32
CA ILE A 188 12.79 -0.73 -0.25
C ILE A 188 14.29 -0.48 -0.44
N ALA A 189 15.14 -0.87 0.51
CA ALA A 189 16.60 -0.74 0.38
C ALA A 189 17.16 -1.56 -0.81
N LEU A 190 16.67 -2.79 -1.01
CA LEU A 190 16.99 -3.62 -2.17
C LEU A 190 16.55 -2.95 -3.48
N LEU A 191 15.32 -2.43 -3.54
CA LEU A 191 14.82 -1.70 -4.72
C LEU A 191 15.63 -0.45 -5.02
N ARG A 192 16.05 0.31 -3.98
CA ARG A 192 16.98 1.44 -4.14
C ARG A 192 18.31 1.02 -4.74
N ALA A 193 18.90 -0.06 -4.23
CA ALA A 193 20.15 -0.58 -4.74
C ALA A 193 20.04 -1.07 -6.20
N LEU A 194 18.93 -1.71 -6.57
CA LEU A 194 18.63 -2.16 -7.94
C LEU A 194 18.43 -0.99 -8.93
N GLY A 195 17.65 0.01 -8.51
CA GLY A 195 17.28 1.20 -9.29
C GLY A 195 18.46 2.10 -9.64
N GLN A 196 19.43 2.21 -8.73
CA GLN A 196 20.58 3.10 -8.87
C GLN A 196 21.83 2.41 -9.46
N ALA A 197 21.74 1.15 -9.90
CA ALA A 197 22.89 0.35 -10.33
C ALA A 197 23.38 0.71 -11.75
N PRO A 198 24.43 1.54 -11.84
CA PRO A 198 25.75 1.05 -12.24
C PRO A 198 26.81 1.03 -11.11
N SER A 199 26.52 1.64 -9.95
CA SER A 199 27.55 2.13 -9.02
C SER A 199 27.74 1.34 -7.71
N SER A 200 27.02 0.23 -7.49
CA SER A 200 26.78 -0.27 -6.12
C SER A 200 26.72 -1.79 -5.95
N ARG A 201 27.43 -2.60 -6.75
CA ARG A 201 27.35 -4.09 -6.68
C ARG A 201 27.52 -4.68 -5.26
N PRO A 202 28.51 -4.26 -4.44
CA PRO A 202 28.62 -4.77 -3.07
C PRO A 202 27.42 -4.35 -2.19
N ALA A 203 26.92 -3.13 -2.35
CA ALA A 203 25.77 -2.64 -1.60
C ALA A 203 24.46 -3.32 -2.03
N LEU A 204 24.31 -3.66 -3.32
CA LEU A 204 23.18 -4.45 -3.82
C LEU A 204 23.18 -5.85 -3.20
N ARG A 205 24.34 -6.53 -3.17
CA ARG A 205 24.46 -7.82 -2.51
C ARG A 205 24.14 -7.73 -1.02
N ALA A 206 24.71 -6.75 -0.31
CA ALA A 206 24.42 -6.52 1.11
C ALA A 206 22.93 -6.25 1.37
N ALA A 207 22.28 -5.42 0.55
CA ALA A 207 20.84 -5.15 0.68
C ALA A 207 19.98 -6.40 0.42
N TYR A 208 20.36 -7.22 -0.56
CA TYR A 208 19.69 -8.50 -0.81
C TYR A 208 19.86 -9.48 0.34
N ASP A 209 21.07 -9.64 0.86
CA ASP A 209 21.36 -10.56 1.96
C ASP A 209 20.61 -10.14 3.23
N GLN A 210 20.57 -8.83 3.53
CA GLN A 210 19.80 -8.26 4.65
C GLN A 210 18.29 -8.50 4.49
N PHE A 211 17.75 -8.25 3.30
CA PHE A 211 16.35 -8.52 3.02
C PHE A 211 16.02 -10.02 3.18
N GLN A 212 16.87 -10.91 2.66
CA GLN A 212 16.69 -12.35 2.79
C GLN A 212 16.73 -12.82 4.25
N SER A 213 17.60 -12.25 5.09
CA SER A 213 17.67 -12.64 6.51
C SER A 213 16.40 -12.31 7.28
N ASN A 214 15.69 -11.25 6.87
CA ASN A 214 14.42 -10.83 7.47
C ASN A 214 13.18 -11.34 6.74
N TYR A 215 13.35 -12.05 5.62
CA TYR A 215 12.25 -12.63 4.84
C TYR A 215 11.88 -14.00 5.39
N PRO A 216 10.69 -14.18 6.02
CA PRO A 216 10.30 -15.45 6.59
C PRO A 216 10.37 -16.56 5.56
N GLU A 217 11.07 -17.66 5.89
CA GLU A 217 11.37 -18.74 4.93
C GLU A 217 10.15 -19.27 4.19
N ASN A 218 9.04 -19.29 4.91
CA ASN A 218 7.77 -19.80 4.44
C ASN A 218 7.03 -18.82 3.50
N GLU A 219 7.34 -17.52 3.54
CA GLU A 219 6.77 -16.50 2.66
C GLU A 219 7.65 -16.22 1.44
N ARG A 220 8.82 -16.87 1.33
CA ARG A 220 9.80 -16.59 0.28
C ARG A 220 9.27 -16.94 -1.10
N SER A 221 9.05 -15.91 -1.91
CA SER A 221 8.74 -16.06 -3.33
C SER A 221 9.92 -16.64 -4.10
N GLY A 222 9.64 -17.60 -4.98
CA GLY A 222 10.62 -18.16 -5.93
C GLY A 222 11.21 -17.10 -6.87
N PHE A 223 10.43 -16.05 -7.19
CA PHE A 223 10.92 -14.92 -7.96
C PHE A 223 11.98 -14.13 -7.21
N ILE A 224 11.73 -13.80 -5.94
CA ILE A 224 12.63 -12.99 -5.12
C ILE A 224 13.91 -13.75 -4.75
N THR A 225 13.81 -15.04 -4.43
CA THR A 225 14.99 -15.91 -4.23
C THR A 225 15.79 -16.09 -5.53
N GLY A 226 15.11 -16.11 -6.68
CA GLY A 226 15.74 -16.16 -8.00
C GLY A 226 16.56 -14.92 -8.38
N LEU A 227 16.42 -13.80 -7.67
CA LEU A 227 17.21 -12.59 -7.94
C LEU A 227 18.68 -12.73 -7.51
N GLY A 228 18.95 -13.48 -6.43
CA GLY A 228 20.27 -13.54 -5.77
C GLY A 228 21.44 -13.96 -6.68
N PRO A 229 21.30 -15.03 -7.48
CA PRO A 229 22.31 -15.43 -8.45
C PRO A 229 22.51 -14.42 -9.60
N LEU A 230 21.55 -13.53 -9.83
CA LEU A 230 21.52 -12.62 -10.98
C LEU A 230 21.87 -11.17 -10.64
N LEU A 231 22.18 -10.85 -9.37
CA LEU A 231 22.43 -9.47 -8.91
C LEU A 231 23.58 -8.79 -9.67
N ASP A 232 24.57 -9.55 -10.13
CA ASP A 232 25.72 -9.04 -10.89
C ASP A 232 25.49 -9.00 -12.42
N ALA A 233 24.35 -9.51 -12.89
CA ALA A 233 24.03 -9.69 -14.30
C ALA A 233 22.70 -9.01 -14.66
N ARG A 234 22.71 -7.67 -14.78
CA ARG A 234 21.49 -6.86 -15.05
C ARG A 234 20.68 -7.35 -16.25
N ALA A 235 21.33 -7.80 -17.32
CA ALA A 235 20.65 -8.36 -18.49
C ALA A 235 19.90 -9.67 -18.17
N ALA A 236 20.51 -10.55 -17.38
CA ALA A 236 19.87 -11.78 -16.94
C ALA A 236 18.73 -11.52 -15.94
N LEU A 237 18.90 -10.53 -15.04
CA LEU A 237 17.86 -10.09 -14.13
C LEU A 237 16.64 -9.55 -14.88
N ARG A 238 16.84 -8.72 -15.91
CA ARG A 238 15.77 -8.25 -16.79
C ARG A 238 15.08 -9.40 -17.52
N ALA A 239 15.84 -10.37 -18.02
CA ALA A 239 15.27 -11.55 -18.66
C ALA A 239 14.40 -12.37 -17.71
N LEU A 240 14.81 -12.52 -16.44
CA LEU A 240 14.00 -13.17 -15.41
C LEU A 240 12.69 -12.40 -15.15
N VAL A 241 12.77 -11.09 -14.93
CA VAL A 241 11.59 -10.23 -14.70
C VAL A 241 10.60 -10.35 -15.86
N ARG A 242 11.11 -10.21 -17.09
CA ARG A 242 10.30 -10.36 -18.31
C ARG A 242 9.61 -11.71 -18.36
N LYS A 243 10.36 -12.79 -18.13
CA LYS A 243 9.82 -14.14 -18.13
C LYS A 243 8.71 -14.32 -17.10
N VAL A 244 8.88 -13.82 -15.88
CA VAL A 244 7.87 -13.91 -14.81
C VAL A 244 6.58 -13.19 -15.20
N ILE A 245 6.69 -11.99 -15.76
CA ILE A 245 5.54 -11.15 -16.12
C ILE A 245 4.84 -11.67 -17.38
N GLU A 246 5.57 -11.96 -18.45
CA GLU A 246 4.99 -12.41 -19.73
C GLU A 246 4.35 -13.80 -19.62
N GLU A 247 4.97 -14.72 -18.86
CA GLU A 247 4.42 -16.06 -18.62
C GLU A 247 3.40 -16.09 -17.47
N ARG A 248 3.10 -14.95 -16.83
CA ARG A 248 2.19 -14.82 -15.68
C ARG A 248 2.46 -15.86 -14.58
N ARG A 249 3.74 -16.04 -14.22
CA ARG A 249 4.15 -16.97 -13.17
C ARG A 249 3.61 -16.51 -11.80
N PRO A 250 3.43 -17.41 -10.81
CA PRO A 250 2.97 -17.01 -9.48
C PRO A 250 3.78 -15.84 -8.89
N GLY A 251 3.09 -14.80 -8.42
CA GLY A 251 3.68 -13.58 -7.86
C GLY A 251 4.08 -12.52 -8.90
N PHE A 252 3.66 -12.64 -10.16
CA PHE A 252 3.94 -11.62 -11.18
C PHE A 252 3.20 -10.30 -10.93
N GLU A 253 2.08 -10.32 -10.23
CA GLU A 253 1.33 -9.15 -9.76
C GLU A 253 2.16 -8.28 -8.81
N ASP A 254 3.13 -8.86 -8.09
CA ASP A 254 4.01 -8.15 -7.16
C ASP A 254 5.40 -7.86 -7.77
N ALA A 255 5.60 -8.18 -9.06
CA ALA A 255 6.88 -7.98 -9.72
C ALA A 255 7.14 -6.52 -10.13
N TYR A 256 6.13 -5.66 -10.11
CA TYR A 256 6.21 -4.28 -10.60
C TYR A 256 7.33 -3.43 -9.95
N PRO A 257 7.64 -3.51 -8.63
CA PRO A 257 8.70 -2.68 -8.05
C PRO A 257 10.08 -3.10 -8.58
N VAL A 258 10.28 -4.41 -8.80
CA VAL A 258 11.53 -4.94 -9.35
C VAL A 258 11.64 -4.58 -10.84
N ALA A 259 10.56 -4.72 -11.61
CA ALA A 259 10.51 -4.31 -13.01
C ALA A 259 10.84 -2.82 -13.19
N ASP A 260 10.29 -1.96 -12.33
CA ASP A 260 10.61 -0.54 -12.27
C ASP A 260 12.10 -0.31 -11.98
N ALA A 261 12.63 -0.92 -10.92
CA ALA A 261 14.02 -0.76 -10.52
C ALA A 261 15.04 -1.27 -11.56
N VAL A 262 14.70 -2.30 -12.34
CA VAL A 262 15.56 -2.76 -13.44
C VAL A 262 15.38 -1.96 -14.73
N GLY A 263 14.45 -1.01 -14.76
CA GLY A 263 14.20 -0.10 -15.88
C GLY A 263 13.43 -0.73 -17.02
N GLU A 264 12.40 -1.52 -16.72
CA GLU A 264 11.45 -2.09 -17.68
C GLU A 264 10.05 -1.46 -17.46
N PRO A 265 9.81 -0.22 -17.94
CA PRO A 265 8.61 0.54 -17.58
C PRO A 265 7.31 -0.09 -18.08
N ASP A 266 7.28 -0.65 -19.29
CA ASP A 266 6.08 -1.30 -19.82
C ASP A 266 5.70 -2.56 -19.02
N LEU A 267 6.70 -3.33 -18.60
CA LEU A 267 6.48 -4.52 -17.77
C LEU A 267 6.03 -4.14 -16.35
N ALA A 268 6.61 -3.09 -15.77
CA ALA A 268 6.19 -2.59 -14.47
C ALA A 268 4.72 -2.13 -14.51
N LEU A 269 4.32 -1.39 -15.54
CA LEU A 269 2.94 -0.95 -15.73
C LEU A 269 2.00 -2.15 -15.94
N ALA A 270 2.38 -3.14 -16.75
CA ALA A 270 1.59 -4.36 -16.96
C ALA A 270 1.37 -5.15 -15.66
N SER A 271 2.42 -5.29 -14.84
CA SER A 271 2.35 -5.95 -13.53
C SER A 271 1.47 -5.16 -12.54
N VAL A 272 1.56 -3.82 -12.51
CA VAL A 272 0.64 -2.99 -11.70
C VAL A 272 -0.82 -3.14 -12.15
N HIS A 273 -1.11 -3.20 -13.44
CA HIS A 273 -2.48 -3.44 -13.89
C HIS A 273 -3.01 -4.78 -13.38
N ALA A 274 -2.22 -5.85 -13.49
CA ALA A 274 -2.58 -7.16 -12.97
C ALA A 274 -2.79 -7.14 -11.44
N PHE A 275 -1.96 -6.42 -10.70
CA PHE A 275 -2.15 -6.19 -9.27
C PHE A 275 -3.49 -5.52 -8.99
N LEU A 276 -3.82 -4.42 -9.68
CA LEU A 276 -5.04 -3.66 -9.46
C LEU A 276 -6.32 -4.43 -9.80
N GLU A 277 -6.23 -5.40 -10.72
CA GLU A 277 -7.32 -6.28 -11.14
C GLU A 277 -7.48 -7.53 -10.25
N ALA A 278 -6.50 -7.81 -9.39
CA ALA A 278 -6.54 -9.01 -8.55
C ALA A 278 -7.75 -9.01 -7.59
N PRO A 279 -8.49 -10.13 -7.44
CA PRO A 279 -9.74 -10.17 -6.66
C PRO A 279 -9.60 -9.73 -5.19
N PHE A 280 -8.40 -9.93 -4.63
CA PHE A 280 -8.06 -9.60 -3.25
C PHE A 280 -7.78 -8.09 -3.07
N ASN A 281 -7.51 -7.36 -4.14
CA ASN A 281 -7.24 -5.92 -4.11
C ASN A 281 -8.52 -5.11 -4.31
N GLN A 282 -9.24 -4.93 -3.20
CA GLN A 282 -10.51 -4.20 -3.18
C GLN A 282 -10.38 -2.81 -2.56
N GLY A 283 -11.31 -1.94 -2.95
CA GLY A 283 -11.34 -0.54 -2.51
C GLY A 283 -10.24 0.33 -3.10
N PHE A 284 -10.23 1.60 -2.70
CA PHE A 284 -9.38 2.63 -3.30
C PHE A 284 -7.89 2.51 -2.91
N ARG A 285 -7.59 1.86 -1.78
CA ARG A 285 -6.20 1.75 -1.26
C ARG A 285 -5.28 1.00 -2.21
N LYS A 286 -5.81 0.12 -3.07
CA LYS A 286 -5.03 -0.57 -4.11
C LYS A 286 -4.29 0.40 -5.04
N TYR A 287 -4.82 1.61 -5.21
CA TYR A 287 -4.21 2.64 -6.05
C TYR A 287 -2.96 3.28 -5.44
N TRP A 288 -2.61 2.98 -4.17
CA TRP A 288 -1.34 3.42 -3.58
C TRP A 288 -0.15 2.98 -4.45
N ASN A 289 -0.17 1.72 -4.92
CA ASN A 289 0.95 1.11 -5.64
C ASN A 289 1.29 1.80 -6.97
N VAL A 290 0.35 2.57 -7.54
CA VAL A 290 0.54 3.34 -8.78
C VAL A 290 1.70 4.35 -8.67
N TRP A 291 1.95 4.87 -7.46
CA TRP A 291 3.03 5.82 -7.23
C TRP A 291 4.36 5.16 -6.82
N LEU A 292 4.38 3.86 -6.54
CA LEU A 292 5.54 3.11 -6.05
C LEU A 292 6.46 2.55 -7.16
N MET A 293 6.52 3.25 -8.30
CA MET A 293 7.42 2.96 -9.43
C MET A 293 8.26 4.20 -9.77
N PRO A 294 9.20 4.61 -8.89
CA PRO A 294 9.91 5.87 -9.03
C PRO A 294 11.12 5.83 -9.98
N TYR A 295 11.66 4.66 -10.36
CA TYR A 295 12.94 4.58 -11.09
C TYR A 295 12.83 4.65 -12.60
N SER A 296 11.81 4.00 -13.16
CA SER A 296 11.59 3.96 -14.60
C SER A 296 10.69 5.12 -15.05
N SER A 297 10.46 5.20 -16.35
CA SER A 297 9.59 6.20 -16.96
C SER A 297 8.11 5.77 -17.03
N VAL A 298 7.64 4.87 -16.14
CA VAL A 298 6.24 4.41 -16.14
C VAL A 298 5.26 5.58 -16.19
N ARG A 299 5.50 6.64 -15.40
CA ARG A 299 4.62 7.81 -15.30
C ARG A 299 4.50 8.60 -16.61
N THR A 300 5.43 8.43 -17.55
CA THR A 300 5.38 9.08 -18.86
C THR A 300 4.66 8.24 -19.92
N LEU A 301 4.31 6.98 -19.61
CA LEU A 301 3.68 6.07 -20.57
C LEU A 301 2.21 6.49 -20.83
N PRO A 302 1.70 6.33 -22.06
CA PRO A 302 0.28 6.55 -22.36
C PRO A 302 -0.66 5.70 -21.50
N GLY A 303 -0.26 4.45 -21.19
CA GLY A 303 -1.04 3.55 -20.33
C GLY A 303 -1.16 4.06 -18.89
N PHE A 304 -0.14 4.74 -18.36
CA PHE A 304 -0.24 5.37 -17.04
C PHE A 304 -1.25 6.52 -17.02
N LYS A 305 -1.30 7.32 -18.10
CA LYS A 305 -2.34 8.35 -18.25
C LYS A 305 -3.74 7.74 -18.34
N ALA A 306 -3.89 6.63 -19.05
CA ALA A 306 -5.16 5.90 -19.12
C ALA A 306 -5.58 5.40 -17.74
N LEU A 307 -4.64 4.82 -16.97
CA LEU A 307 -4.88 4.37 -15.60
C LEU A 307 -5.34 5.51 -14.69
N LEU A 308 -4.69 6.68 -14.71
CA LEU A 308 -5.11 7.83 -13.90
C LEU A 308 -6.50 8.35 -14.27
N ARG A 309 -6.89 8.25 -15.55
CA ARG A 309 -8.26 8.55 -15.99
C ARG A 309 -9.25 7.53 -15.47
N GLU A 310 -8.92 6.23 -15.55
CA GLU A 310 -9.75 5.16 -15.01
C GLU A 310 -9.96 5.31 -13.51
N MET A 311 -8.92 5.72 -12.78
CA MET A 311 -8.99 6.03 -11.34
C MET A 311 -9.89 7.24 -11.03
N GLY A 312 -10.31 8.05 -12.02
CA GLY A 312 -11.08 9.28 -11.81
C GLY A 312 -10.25 10.42 -11.20
N VAL A 313 -8.93 10.26 -11.09
CA VAL A 313 -8.03 11.24 -10.47
C VAL A 313 -7.87 12.46 -11.37
N VAL A 314 -7.89 12.27 -12.69
CA VAL A 314 -7.79 13.38 -13.66
C VAL A 314 -9.00 14.31 -13.56
N ASP A 315 -10.20 13.78 -13.36
CA ASP A 315 -11.41 14.58 -13.18
C ASP A 315 -11.34 15.40 -11.89
N TYR A 316 -10.86 14.78 -10.80
CA TYR A 316 -10.56 15.49 -9.56
C TYR A 316 -9.56 16.64 -9.75
N TRP A 317 -8.45 16.39 -10.44
CA TRP A 317 -7.43 17.43 -10.69
C TRP A 317 -7.98 18.59 -11.50
N ARG A 318 -8.80 18.32 -12.52
CA ARG A 318 -9.46 19.37 -13.31
C ARG A 318 -10.51 20.14 -12.52
N GLN A 319 -11.34 19.43 -11.74
CA GLN A 319 -12.38 20.04 -10.92
C GLN A 319 -11.80 21.00 -9.87
N THR A 320 -10.67 20.62 -9.26
CA THR A 320 -10.13 21.33 -8.09
C THR A 320 -8.93 22.21 -8.40
N GLY A 321 -8.28 22.02 -9.55
CA GLY A 321 -6.99 22.61 -9.87
C GLY A 321 -5.81 22.03 -9.07
N LYS A 322 -6.04 21.05 -8.19
CA LYS A 322 -5.02 20.45 -7.32
C LYS A 322 -4.38 19.23 -7.98
N TRP A 323 -3.52 19.48 -8.96
CA TRP A 323 -2.77 18.42 -9.65
C TRP A 323 -1.83 17.69 -8.69
N GLY A 324 -1.60 16.40 -8.93
CA GLY A 324 -0.60 15.64 -8.20
C GLY A 324 0.81 16.15 -8.49
N ASP A 325 1.76 15.93 -7.57
CA ASP A 325 3.07 16.61 -7.53
C ASP A 325 3.96 16.32 -8.76
N PHE A 326 3.62 15.25 -9.49
CA PHE A 326 4.34 14.79 -10.67
C PHE A 326 3.62 15.07 -11.97
N CYS A 327 2.43 15.66 -11.95
CA CYS A 327 1.59 15.83 -13.12
C CYS A 327 1.18 17.29 -13.30
N ARG A 328 0.95 17.71 -14.55
CA ARG A 328 0.49 19.07 -14.88
C ARG A 328 -0.42 19.05 -16.12
N PRO A 329 -1.36 20.00 -16.24
CA PRO A 329 -2.22 20.09 -17.42
C PRO A 329 -1.40 20.47 -18.66
N VAL A 330 -1.83 19.95 -19.81
CA VAL A 330 -1.33 20.31 -21.14
C VAL A 330 -2.55 20.59 -22.02
N GLY A 331 -2.89 21.86 -22.18
CA GLY A 331 -4.14 22.26 -22.83
C GLY A 331 -5.38 21.91 -22.00
N ALA A 332 -6.55 21.88 -22.63
CA ALA A 332 -7.81 21.59 -21.96
C ALA A 332 -8.00 20.10 -21.67
N ASP A 333 -7.64 19.24 -22.62
CA ASP A 333 -8.02 17.83 -22.63
C ASP A 333 -6.90 16.85 -22.30
N ASP A 334 -5.69 17.35 -22.06
CA ASP A 334 -4.54 16.50 -21.78
C ASP A 334 -3.70 16.93 -20.57
N PHE A 335 -2.78 16.06 -20.19
CA PHE A 335 -1.83 16.26 -19.11
C PHE A 335 -0.56 15.46 -19.35
N GLU A 336 0.50 15.82 -18.67
CA GLU A 336 1.74 15.05 -18.64
C GLU A 336 2.15 14.77 -17.21
N CYS A 337 2.85 13.65 -16.99
CA CYS A 337 3.46 13.30 -15.72
C CYS A 337 4.93 12.96 -15.92
N ARG A 338 5.72 13.08 -14.85
CA ARG A 338 7.17 12.84 -14.84
C ARG A 338 7.61 11.80 -13.82
#